data_AF-A0A1A7XTA0-F1
#
_entry.id   AF-A0A1A7XTA0-F1
#
_cell.length_a   1.000
_cell.length_b   1.000
_cell.length_c   1.000
_cell.angle_alpha   90.00
_cell.angle_beta   90.00
_cell.angle_gamma   90.00
#
_symmetry.space_group_name_H-M   'P 1'
#
loop_
_entity.id
_entity.type
_entity.pdbx_description
1 polymer ?
#
loop_
_entity_poly.entity_id
_entity_poly.type
_entity_poly.pdbx_seq_one_letter_code
_entity_poly.pdbx_strand_id
1 'polypeptide(L)'
;MKRSQLALGKAVESGDTDLVYTVVTYLKNEMNRGDFFMTLRNQPVALSLYRQFCKLQEQETLKDLYNQDDDHQELANYYVMASYREKRLESRLSHLQSAIDEYNKAKNDFAVKATEDEIRLLRFQRKLDDEKGAGLLGMSLQGTMEALMALGLHKQAEQLYRDFKVPDKRYWWLKLKSLAEKEEWEELEKFSKSKKSPIGYLAFVEVCMKNNNRYEAKKYVCKVTPEQKVKAHLAVGDLEGAADTAIERRNESELGAVLSRCSASDHLLVDRLNRARVSSSKK
;
A
#
# COMPACT_ATOMS: atom_id res chain seq x y z
N MET A 1 48.25 27.80 19.63
CA MET A 1 47.14 27.49 20.56
C MET A 1 46.09 26.68 19.81
N LYS A 2 45.83 25.42 20.19
CA LYS A 2 44.73 24.62 19.61
C LYS A 2 43.40 25.13 20.17
N ARG A 3 42.81 26.18 19.57
CA ARG A 3 41.49 26.73 19.94
C ARG A 3 40.37 26.07 19.13
N SER A 4 40.36 24.73 19.13
CA SER A 4 39.47 23.88 18.35
C SER A 4 37.98 24.22 18.53
N GLN A 5 37.54 24.43 19.78
CA GLN A 5 36.15 24.79 20.10
C GLN A 5 35.78 26.19 19.59
N LEU A 6 36.71 27.16 19.70
CA LEU A 6 36.49 28.52 19.19
C LEU A 6 36.40 28.54 17.67
N ALA A 7 37.25 27.77 16.99
CA ALA A 7 37.23 27.65 15.53
C ALA A 7 35.89 27.08 15.05
N LEU A 8 35.39 26.03 15.71
CA LEU A 8 34.09 25.44 15.38
C LEU A 8 32.93 26.42 15.65
N GLY A 9 32.94 27.10 16.79
CA GLY A 9 31.94 28.11 17.10
C GLY A 9 31.91 29.26 16.08
N LYS A 10 33.09 29.76 15.68
CA LYS A 10 33.19 30.82 14.65
C LYS A 10 32.77 30.35 13.26
N ALA A 11 33.09 29.10 12.89
CA ALA A 11 32.60 28.51 11.66
C ALA A 11 31.07 28.43 11.65
N VAL A 12 30.45 27.97 12.74
CA VAL A 12 28.99 27.92 12.87
C VAL A 12 28.36 29.32 12.82
N GLU A 13 28.93 30.29 13.53
CA GLU A 13 28.46 31.69 13.51
C GLU A 13 28.53 32.33 12.12
N SER A 14 29.47 31.90 11.27
CA SER A 14 29.61 32.41 9.91
C SER A 14 28.46 32.02 8.97
N GLY A 15 27.74 30.95 9.29
CA GLY A 15 26.71 30.35 8.43
C GLY A 15 27.26 29.63 7.18
N ASP A 16 28.58 29.61 6.99
CA ASP A 16 29.23 28.91 5.89
C ASP A 16 29.37 27.41 6.20
N THR A 17 28.55 26.59 5.52
CA THR A 17 28.58 25.14 5.69
C THR A 17 29.91 24.51 5.29
N ASP A 18 30.60 25.04 4.30
CA ASP A 18 31.89 24.51 3.84
C ASP A 18 32.98 24.76 4.88
N LEU A 19 32.97 25.95 5.50
CA LEU A 19 33.85 26.25 6.62
C LEU A 19 33.57 25.35 7.83
N VAL A 20 32.30 25.06 8.14
CA VAL A 20 31.94 24.11 9.20
C VAL A 20 32.47 22.71 8.88
N TYR A 21 32.26 22.19 7.67
CA TYR A 21 32.81 20.89 7.28
C TYR A 21 34.34 20.85 7.35
N THR A 22 35.01 21.90 6.88
CA THR A 22 36.47 22.03 6.94
C THR A 22 36.98 21.92 8.37
N VAL A 23 36.37 22.66 9.31
CA VAL A 23 36.76 22.60 10.72
C VAL A 23 36.43 21.24 11.32
N VAL A 24 35.25 20.68 11.07
CA VAL A 24 34.85 19.36 11.58
C VAL A 24 35.81 18.26 11.11
N THR A 25 36.20 18.25 9.84
CA THR A 25 37.18 17.29 9.29
C THR A 25 38.56 17.48 9.92
N TYR A 26 39.00 18.72 10.13
CA TYR A 26 40.25 18.98 10.85
C TYR A 26 40.20 18.44 12.29
N LEU A 27 39.10 18.69 13.02
CA LEU A 27 38.93 18.19 14.38
C LEU A 27 38.92 16.66 14.44
N LYS A 28 38.27 16.00 13.48
CA LYS A 28 38.25 14.54 13.39
C LYS A 28 39.64 13.93 13.25
N ASN A 29 40.54 14.59 12.51
CA ASN A 29 41.91 14.10 12.30
C ASN A 29 42.84 14.39 13.48
N GLU A 30 42.58 15.46 14.23
CA GLU A 30 43.43 15.92 15.34
C GLU A 30 43.03 15.34 16.71
N MET A 31 41.78 14.90 16.86
CA MET A 31 41.21 14.44 18.12
C MET A 31 40.97 12.93 18.09
N ASN A 32 41.03 12.28 19.25
CA ASN A 32 40.51 10.91 19.34
C ASN A 32 38.98 10.94 19.18
N ARG A 33 38.40 9.78 18.85
CA ARG A 33 36.96 9.64 18.55
C ARG A 33 36.05 10.16 19.67
N GLY A 34 36.41 9.90 20.93
CA GLY A 34 35.63 10.33 22.10
C GLY A 34 35.61 11.85 22.27
N ASP A 35 36.79 12.49 22.26
CA ASP A 35 36.91 13.94 22.40
C ASP A 35 36.27 14.69 21.22
N PHE A 36 36.38 14.13 20.02
CA PHE A 36 35.74 14.66 18.82
C PHE A 36 34.21 14.68 18.97
N PHE A 37 33.61 13.55 19.36
CA PHE A 37 32.16 13.46 19.58
C PHE A 37 31.68 14.36 20.72
N MET A 38 32.43 14.45 21.83
CA MET A 38 32.12 15.39 22.92
C MET A 38 32.15 16.85 22.44
N THR A 39 33.10 17.20 21.57
CA THR A 39 33.20 18.56 21.00
C THR A 39 32.02 18.86 20.09
N LEU A 40 31.62 17.92 19.23
CA LEU A 40 30.45 18.08 18.36
C LEU A 40 29.15 18.18 19.15
N ARG A 41 28.98 17.39 20.23
CA ARG A 41 27.77 17.44 21.07
C ARG A 41 27.51 18.82 21.66
N ASN A 42 28.56 19.58 21.96
CA ASN A 42 28.47 20.95 22.45
C ASN A 42 28.14 21.99 21.36
N GLN A 43 28.04 21.57 20.08
CA GLN A 43 27.74 22.42 18.93
C GLN A 43 26.69 21.75 18.03
N PRO A 44 25.39 21.88 18.35
CA PRO A 44 24.30 21.13 17.68
C PRO A 44 24.26 21.29 16.15
N VAL A 45 24.60 22.48 15.64
CA VAL A 45 24.64 22.75 14.19
C VAL A 45 25.79 22.01 13.50
N ALA A 46 26.96 21.95 14.14
CA ALA A 46 28.08 21.19 13.61
C ALA A 46 27.79 19.68 13.65
N LEU A 47 27.17 19.20 14.73
CA LEU A 47 26.75 17.80 14.86
C LEU A 47 25.70 17.43 13.80
N SER A 48 24.71 18.28 13.53
CA SER A 48 23.68 18.00 12.51
C SER A 48 24.27 17.93 11.11
N LEU A 49 25.17 18.86 10.75
CA LEU A 49 25.92 18.81 9.49
C LEU A 49 26.82 17.57 9.41
N TYR A 50 27.52 17.22 10.50
CA TYR A 50 28.33 16.01 10.53
C TYR A 50 27.50 14.73 10.37
N ARG A 51 26.32 14.64 10.99
CA ARG A 51 25.38 13.53 10.78
C ARG A 51 24.95 13.44 9.31
N GLN A 52 24.70 14.57 8.64
CA GLN A 52 24.37 14.59 7.22
C GLN A 52 25.52 14.07 6.34
N PHE A 53 26.76 14.44 6.65
CA PHE A 53 27.94 13.88 6.01
C PHE A 53 28.04 12.36 6.24
N CYS A 54 27.87 11.89 7.48
CA CYS A 54 27.94 10.46 7.82
C CYS A 54 26.84 9.63 7.12
N LYS A 55 25.64 10.20 6.92
CA LYS A 55 24.56 9.55 6.15
C LYS A 55 24.98 9.19 4.71
N LEU A 56 25.92 9.93 4.13
CA LEU A 56 26.39 9.70 2.76
C LEU A 56 27.66 8.86 2.69
N GLN A 57 28.61 9.10 3.59
CA GLN A 57 29.98 8.56 3.48
C GLN A 57 30.34 7.54 4.58
N GLU A 58 29.78 7.67 5.78
CA GLU A 58 30.28 6.95 6.97
C GLU A 58 29.15 6.39 7.85
N GLN A 59 28.54 5.33 7.35
CA GLN A 59 27.37 4.68 7.95
C GLN A 59 27.65 4.09 9.35
N GLU A 60 28.82 3.48 9.56
CA GLU A 60 29.21 2.96 10.88
C GLU A 60 29.46 4.08 11.89
N THR A 61 30.04 5.21 11.45
CA THR A 61 30.19 6.40 12.31
C THR A 61 28.83 6.97 12.69
N LEU A 62 27.87 6.96 11.76
CA LEU A 62 26.52 7.40 12.04
C LEU A 62 25.82 6.53 13.10
N LYS A 63 25.98 5.20 12.99
CA LYS A 63 25.46 4.25 13.98
C LYS A 63 26.01 4.51 15.38
N ASP A 64 27.32 4.72 15.51
CA ASP A 64 27.95 5.01 16.79
C ASP A 64 27.44 6.33 17.39
N LEU A 65 27.24 7.36 16.57
CA LEU A 65 26.66 8.63 17.01
C LEU A 65 25.25 8.45 17.56
N TYR A 66 24.39 7.70 16.86
CA TYR A 66 23.04 7.43 17.36
C TYR A 66 23.05 6.63 18.67
N ASN A 67 23.95 5.65 18.79
CA ASN A 67 24.10 4.86 20.01
C ASN A 67 24.61 5.70 21.19
N GLN A 68 25.53 6.63 20.97
CA GLN A 68 26.05 7.49 22.03
C GLN A 68 25.03 8.54 22.51
N ASP A 69 24.19 9.03 21.60
CA ASP A 69 23.18 10.04 21.90
C ASP A 69 21.86 9.43 22.43
N ASP A 70 21.81 8.11 22.64
CA ASP A 70 20.60 7.34 22.96
C ASP A 70 19.44 7.62 21.97
N ASP A 71 19.79 7.91 20.71
CA ASP A 71 18.83 8.15 19.62
C ASP A 71 18.36 6.81 19.06
N HIS A 72 17.61 6.07 19.90
CA HIS A 72 17.10 4.73 19.59
C HIS A 72 16.21 4.72 18.34
N GLN A 73 15.49 5.82 18.07
CA GLN A 73 14.66 5.95 16.88
C GLN A 73 15.51 5.93 15.60
N GLU A 74 16.57 6.73 15.54
CA GLU A 74 17.45 6.77 14.38
C GLU A 74 18.35 5.54 14.27
N LEU A 75 18.77 4.95 15.40
CA LEU A 75 19.51 3.70 15.42
C LEU A 75 18.66 2.53 14.88
N ALA A 76 17.38 2.48 15.20
CA ALA A 76 16.46 1.52 14.61
C ALA A 76 16.29 1.75 13.10
N ASN A 77 16.12 3.01 12.66
CA ASN A 77 16.05 3.37 11.24
C ASN A 77 17.31 2.92 10.48
N TYR A 78 18.49 3.04 11.10
CA TYR A 78 19.75 2.53 10.57
C TYR A 78 19.70 1.02 10.32
N TYR A 79 19.27 0.25 11.33
CA TYR A 79 19.16 -1.20 11.20
C TYR A 79 18.16 -1.63 10.13
N VAL A 80 17.02 -0.94 9.99
CA VAL A 80 16.08 -1.17 8.88
C VAL A 80 16.79 -0.96 7.54
N MET A 81 17.46 0.17 7.32
CA MET A 81 18.17 0.45 6.07
C MET A 81 19.29 -0.55 5.78
N ALA A 82 20.06 -0.93 6.79
CA ALA A 82 21.12 -1.93 6.68
C ALA A 82 20.56 -3.29 6.22
N SER A 83 19.40 -3.68 6.74
CA SER A 83 18.74 -4.93 6.38
C SER A 83 18.45 -5.08 4.88
N TYR A 84 18.19 -3.99 4.16
CA TYR A 84 17.93 -3.99 2.71
C TYR A 84 19.22 -3.99 1.87
N ARG A 85 20.39 -3.82 2.48
CA ARG A 85 21.69 -3.97 1.82
C ARG A 85 22.22 -5.41 1.93
N GLU A 86 21.65 -6.20 2.83
CA GLU A 86 22.03 -7.60 3.02
C GLU A 86 21.55 -8.51 1.89
N LYS A 87 22.44 -9.38 1.40
CA LYS A 87 22.11 -10.37 0.37
C LYS A 87 21.49 -11.64 0.94
N ARG A 88 21.80 -11.97 2.19
CA ARG A 88 21.34 -13.18 2.87
C ARG A 88 20.12 -12.83 3.73
N LEU A 89 19.08 -13.65 3.63
CA LEU A 89 17.86 -13.45 4.40
C LEU A 89 18.13 -13.45 5.90
N GLU A 90 18.92 -14.38 6.41
CA GLU A 90 19.22 -14.44 7.86
C GLU A 90 19.91 -13.18 8.37
N SER A 91 20.85 -12.62 7.60
CA SER A 91 21.49 -11.34 7.92
C SER A 91 20.48 -10.19 7.92
N ARG A 92 19.56 -10.16 6.95
CA ARG A 92 18.46 -9.18 6.89
C ARG A 92 17.54 -9.30 8.11
N LEU A 93 17.12 -10.52 8.47
CA LEU A 93 16.26 -10.77 9.63
C LEU A 93 16.95 -10.37 10.94
N SER A 94 18.25 -10.62 11.09
CA SER A 94 19.01 -10.20 12.26
C SER A 94 19.02 -8.67 12.43
N HIS A 95 19.22 -7.92 11.33
CA HIS A 95 19.16 -6.46 11.38
C HIS A 95 17.77 -5.95 11.72
N LEU A 96 16.71 -6.53 11.13
CA LEU A 96 15.33 -6.17 11.46
C LEU A 96 14.99 -6.48 12.93
N GLN A 97 15.55 -7.55 13.50
CA GLN A 97 15.40 -7.84 14.92
C GLN A 97 16.06 -6.78 15.79
N SER A 98 17.29 -6.35 15.46
CA SER A 98 17.94 -5.23 16.15
C SER A 98 17.14 -3.93 16.01
N ALA A 99 16.50 -3.68 14.87
CA ALA A 99 15.61 -2.54 14.70
C ALA A 99 14.40 -2.59 15.64
N ILE A 100 13.79 -3.77 15.83
CA ILE A 100 12.69 -3.97 16.79
C ILE A 100 13.15 -3.64 18.21
N ASP A 101 14.31 -4.14 18.63
CA ASP A 101 14.83 -3.92 19.98
C ASP A 101 15.06 -2.42 20.25
N GLU A 102 15.58 -1.69 19.27
CA GLU A 102 15.78 -0.24 19.36
C GLU A 102 14.46 0.55 19.27
N TYR A 103 13.51 0.18 18.41
CA TYR A 103 12.19 0.84 18.39
C TYR A 103 11.42 0.64 19.69
N ASN A 104 11.58 -0.50 20.37
CA ASN A 104 11.03 -0.72 21.70
C ASN A 104 11.61 0.27 22.73
N LYS A 105 12.93 0.47 22.73
CA LYS A 105 13.58 1.48 23.59
C LYS A 105 13.11 2.90 23.25
N ALA A 106 12.88 3.18 21.97
CA ALA A 106 12.31 4.43 21.49
C ALA A 106 10.81 4.60 21.77
N LYS A 107 10.12 3.57 22.27
CA LYS A 107 8.65 3.53 22.48
C LYS A 107 7.85 3.80 21.20
N ASN A 108 8.33 3.31 20.06
CA ASN A 108 7.65 3.43 18.78
C ASN A 108 6.90 2.14 18.41
N ASP A 109 5.73 1.94 19.03
CA ASP A 109 4.92 0.72 18.85
C ASP A 109 4.53 0.46 17.40
N PHE A 110 4.33 1.52 16.61
CA PHE A 110 4.02 1.39 15.19
C PHE A 110 5.20 0.77 14.43
N ALA A 111 6.41 1.29 14.63
CA ALA A 111 7.59 0.81 13.93
C ALA A 111 8.00 -0.59 14.39
N VAL A 112 7.84 -0.91 15.67
CA VAL A 112 7.98 -2.28 16.20
C VAL A 112 7.09 -3.24 15.41
N LYS A 113 5.78 -2.97 15.39
CA LYS A 113 4.81 -3.83 14.72
C LYS A 113 5.03 -3.93 13.21
N ALA A 114 5.34 -2.81 12.56
CA ALA A 114 5.62 -2.79 11.11
C ALA A 114 6.86 -3.65 10.77
N THR A 115 7.88 -3.62 11.61
CA THR A 115 9.10 -4.40 11.43
C THR A 115 8.87 -5.88 11.72
N GLU A 116 8.08 -6.22 12.74
CA GLU A 116 7.63 -7.59 13.01
C GLU A 116 6.82 -8.17 11.83
N ASP A 117 5.89 -7.37 11.28
CA ASP A 117 5.10 -7.75 10.11
C ASP A 117 5.99 -8.02 8.89
N GLU A 118 7.02 -7.20 8.66
CA GLU A 118 8.01 -7.43 7.60
C GLU A 118 8.79 -8.73 7.81
N ILE A 119 9.26 -9.02 9.03
CA ILE A 119 9.93 -10.30 9.35
C ILE A 119 8.99 -11.48 9.08
N ARG A 120 7.72 -11.38 9.50
CA ARG A 120 6.72 -12.44 9.26
C ARG A 120 6.47 -12.65 7.76
N LEU A 121 6.39 -11.57 6.99
CA LEU A 121 6.17 -11.64 5.55
C LEU A 121 7.36 -12.28 4.83
N LEU A 122 8.59 -11.86 5.13
CA LEU A 122 9.80 -12.42 4.54
C LEU A 122 9.95 -13.92 4.82
N ARG A 123 9.65 -14.36 6.04
CA ARG A 123 9.65 -15.79 6.40
C ARG A 123 8.61 -16.57 5.61
N PHE A 124 7.41 -16.04 5.46
CA PHE A 124 6.35 -16.65 4.68
C PHE A 124 6.73 -16.77 3.19
N GLN A 125 7.26 -15.69 2.60
CA GLN A 125 7.73 -15.67 1.21
C GLN A 125 8.84 -16.68 0.99
N ARG A 126 9.84 -16.69 1.87
CA ARG A 126 10.96 -17.63 1.77
C ARG A 126 10.50 -19.08 1.78
N LYS A 127 9.59 -19.43 2.70
CA LYS A 127 9.03 -20.78 2.79
C LYS A 127 8.36 -21.19 1.48
N LEU A 128 7.55 -20.31 0.88
CA LEU A 128 6.89 -20.63 -0.38
C LEU A 128 7.82 -20.65 -1.58
N ASP A 129 8.88 -19.84 -1.57
CA ASP A 129 9.91 -19.90 -2.61
C ASP A 129 10.67 -21.23 -2.55
N ASP A 130 11.00 -21.71 -1.36
CA ASP A 130 11.66 -23.01 -1.18
C ASP A 130 10.73 -24.19 -1.54
N GLU A 131 9.44 -24.13 -1.18
CA GLU A 131 8.48 -25.20 -1.45
C GLU A 131 7.95 -25.23 -2.90
N LYS A 132 7.82 -24.07 -3.55
CA LYS A 132 7.07 -23.91 -4.80
C LYS A 132 7.80 -23.13 -5.89
N GLY A 133 8.97 -22.54 -5.61
CA GLY A 133 9.70 -21.73 -6.57
C GLY A 133 8.94 -20.46 -7.00
N ALA A 134 8.13 -19.88 -6.11
CA ALA A 134 7.18 -18.82 -6.44
C ALA A 134 7.81 -17.45 -6.72
N GLY A 135 9.06 -17.20 -6.31
CA GLY A 135 9.80 -15.97 -6.55
C GLY A 135 9.23 -14.74 -5.83
N LEU A 136 8.79 -14.91 -4.59
CA LEU A 136 8.03 -13.93 -3.80
C LEU A 136 8.91 -13.05 -2.90
N LEU A 137 10.15 -13.46 -2.62
CA LEU A 137 10.97 -12.80 -1.61
C LEU A 137 11.18 -11.30 -1.90
N GLY A 138 10.81 -10.47 -0.92
CA GLY A 138 10.97 -9.01 -0.99
C GLY A 138 9.83 -8.28 -1.68
N MET A 139 8.80 -8.97 -2.18
CA MET A 139 7.57 -8.32 -2.64
C MET A 139 6.83 -7.68 -1.46
N SER A 140 6.02 -6.66 -1.73
CA SER A 140 5.08 -6.13 -0.73
C SER A 140 4.02 -7.18 -0.38
N LEU A 141 3.31 -7.01 0.74
CA LEU A 141 2.19 -7.89 1.11
C LEU A 141 1.16 -8.00 -0.03
N GLN A 142 0.80 -6.88 -0.65
CA GLN A 142 -0.14 -6.86 -1.78
C GLN A 142 0.45 -7.58 -2.99
N GLY A 143 1.69 -7.28 -3.38
CA GLY A 143 2.35 -7.94 -4.52
C GLY A 143 2.49 -9.45 -4.30
N THR A 144 2.75 -9.87 -3.06
CA THR A 144 2.77 -11.29 -2.68
C THR A 144 1.40 -11.94 -2.88
N MET A 145 0.33 -11.30 -2.40
CA MET A 145 -1.03 -11.82 -2.57
C MET A 145 -1.46 -11.88 -4.04
N GLU A 146 -1.10 -10.88 -4.84
CA GLU A 146 -1.33 -10.86 -6.30
C GLU A 146 -0.60 -12.02 -6.98
N ALA A 147 0.70 -12.20 -6.69
CA ALA A 147 1.49 -13.31 -7.23
C ALA A 147 0.92 -14.67 -6.82
N LEU A 148 0.49 -14.84 -5.57
CA LEU A 148 -0.14 -16.08 -5.12
C LEU A 148 -1.43 -16.38 -5.87
N MET A 149 -2.29 -15.38 -6.05
CA MET A 149 -3.51 -15.55 -6.85
C MET A 149 -3.17 -15.84 -8.32
N ALA A 150 -2.13 -15.19 -8.87
CA ALA A 150 -1.60 -15.48 -10.21
C ALA A 150 -1.07 -16.92 -10.37
N LEU A 151 -0.55 -17.51 -9.30
CA LEU A 151 -0.11 -18.90 -9.26
C LEU A 151 -1.23 -19.89 -8.88
N GLY A 152 -2.45 -19.43 -8.66
CA GLY A 152 -3.59 -20.27 -8.23
C GLY A 152 -3.51 -20.72 -6.76
N LEU A 153 -2.60 -20.13 -5.97
CA LEU A 153 -2.36 -20.42 -4.57
C LEU A 153 -3.33 -19.67 -3.65
N HIS A 154 -4.63 -19.82 -3.91
CA HIS A 154 -5.71 -19.07 -3.25
C HIS A 154 -5.73 -19.24 -1.73
N LYS A 155 -5.39 -20.44 -1.22
CA LYS A 155 -5.35 -20.72 0.22
C LYS A 155 -4.26 -19.91 0.93
N GLN A 156 -3.09 -19.81 0.31
CA GLN A 156 -1.96 -19.02 0.83
C GLN A 156 -2.27 -17.52 0.78
N ALA A 157 -2.90 -17.04 -0.29
CA ALA A 157 -3.35 -15.64 -0.37
C ALA A 157 -4.38 -15.32 0.73
N GLU A 158 -5.33 -16.23 0.99
CA GLU A 158 -6.32 -16.05 2.05
C GLU A 158 -5.69 -16.10 3.46
N GLN A 159 -4.65 -16.93 3.66
CA GLN A 159 -3.87 -16.93 4.88
C GLN A 159 -3.26 -15.55 5.14
N LEU A 160 -2.57 -14.95 4.16
CA LEU A 160 -1.98 -13.61 4.29
C LEU A 160 -3.04 -12.54 4.58
N TYR A 161 -4.21 -12.62 3.93
CA TYR A 161 -5.34 -11.73 4.21
C TYR A 161 -5.72 -11.74 5.70
N ARG A 162 -5.79 -12.92 6.32
CA ARG A 162 -6.16 -13.08 7.74
C ARG A 162 -5.02 -12.68 8.67
N ASP A 163 -3.81 -13.19 8.43
CA ASP A 163 -2.66 -13.04 9.32
C ASP A 163 -2.18 -11.58 9.43
N PHE A 164 -2.31 -10.82 8.34
CA PHE A 164 -1.97 -9.39 8.28
C PHE A 164 -3.19 -8.47 8.42
N LYS A 165 -4.38 -9.03 8.66
CA LYS A 165 -5.63 -8.28 8.85
C LYS A 165 -5.87 -7.27 7.74
N VAL A 166 -5.66 -7.69 6.50
CA VAL A 166 -5.80 -6.81 5.33
C VAL A 166 -7.24 -6.33 5.26
N PRO A 167 -7.50 -5.02 5.08
CA PRO A 167 -8.85 -4.49 5.03
C PRO A 167 -9.71 -5.21 3.99
N ASP A 168 -10.92 -5.60 4.40
CA ASP A 168 -11.89 -6.34 3.59
C ASP A 168 -12.08 -5.74 2.19
N LYS A 169 -12.34 -4.43 2.11
CA LYS A 169 -12.51 -3.75 0.81
C LYS A 169 -11.30 -3.90 -0.11
N ARG A 170 -10.07 -3.85 0.44
CA ARG A 170 -8.83 -3.97 -0.33
C ARG A 170 -8.65 -5.39 -0.85
N TYR A 171 -8.80 -6.38 0.03
CA TYR A 171 -8.69 -7.78 -0.37
C TYR A 171 -9.74 -8.17 -1.42
N TRP A 172 -10.97 -7.69 -1.27
CA TRP A 172 -12.05 -7.98 -2.21
C TRP A 172 -11.79 -7.41 -3.60
N TRP A 173 -11.31 -6.17 -3.69
CA TRP A 173 -10.89 -5.59 -4.97
C TRP A 173 -9.74 -6.37 -5.60
N LEU A 174 -8.76 -6.76 -4.79
CA LEU A 174 -7.59 -7.52 -5.24
C LEU A 174 -8.01 -8.85 -5.84
N LYS A 175 -8.79 -9.64 -5.09
CA LYS A 175 -9.25 -10.96 -5.48
C LYS A 175 -10.18 -10.92 -6.68
N LEU A 176 -11.12 -9.97 -6.74
CA LEU A 176 -12.00 -9.77 -7.89
C LEU A 176 -11.20 -9.51 -9.17
N LYS A 177 -10.25 -8.57 -9.15
CA LYS A 177 -9.43 -8.25 -10.32
C LYS A 177 -8.58 -9.43 -10.76
N SER A 178 -7.89 -10.07 -9.82
CA SER A 178 -7.01 -11.19 -10.13
C SER A 178 -7.77 -12.39 -10.72
N LEU A 179 -8.91 -12.76 -10.14
CA LEU A 179 -9.73 -13.86 -10.68
C LEU A 179 -10.27 -13.54 -12.08
N ALA A 180 -10.69 -12.30 -12.33
CA ALA A 180 -11.20 -11.89 -13.63
C ALA A 180 -10.10 -11.81 -14.70
N GLU A 181 -8.91 -11.32 -14.37
CA GLU A 181 -7.75 -11.27 -15.27
C GLU A 181 -7.29 -12.66 -15.72
N LYS A 182 -7.51 -13.68 -14.89
CA LYS A 182 -7.16 -15.08 -15.18
C LYS A 182 -8.33 -15.90 -15.69
N GLU A 183 -9.48 -15.27 -15.91
CA GLU A 183 -10.71 -15.92 -16.35
C GLU A 183 -11.16 -17.08 -15.44
N GLU A 184 -10.81 -17.03 -14.15
CA GLU A 184 -11.19 -18.02 -13.13
C GLU A 184 -12.64 -17.76 -12.65
N TRP A 185 -13.59 -17.77 -13.58
CA TRP A 185 -14.98 -17.37 -13.36
C TRP A 185 -15.72 -18.24 -12.34
N GLU A 186 -15.43 -19.53 -12.27
CA GLU A 186 -16.03 -20.43 -11.27
C GLU A 186 -15.62 -20.07 -9.84
N GLU A 187 -14.34 -19.75 -9.64
CA GLU A 187 -13.82 -19.30 -8.34
C GLU A 187 -14.34 -17.90 -7.99
N LEU A 188 -14.53 -17.04 -9.00
CA LEU A 188 -15.18 -15.74 -8.81
C LEU A 188 -16.64 -15.90 -8.34
N GLU A 189 -17.38 -16.83 -8.93
CA GLU A 189 -18.76 -17.11 -8.54
C GLU A 189 -18.82 -17.63 -7.09
N LYS A 190 -17.95 -18.58 -6.73
CA LYS A 190 -17.81 -19.06 -5.34
C LYS A 190 -17.47 -17.92 -4.39
N PHE A 191 -16.53 -17.05 -4.77
CA PHE A 191 -16.14 -15.89 -3.98
C PHE A 191 -17.30 -14.91 -3.76
N SER A 192 -18.12 -14.66 -4.79
CA SER A 192 -19.31 -13.82 -4.68
C SER A 192 -20.37 -14.32 -3.69
N LYS A 193 -20.29 -15.60 -3.30
CA LYS A 193 -21.22 -16.28 -2.39
C LYS A 193 -20.63 -16.46 -0.99
N SER A 194 -19.34 -16.19 -0.78
CA SER A 194 -18.67 -16.51 0.49
C SER A 194 -19.10 -15.62 1.65
N LYS A 195 -19.33 -14.32 1.40
CA LYS A 195 -19.95 -13.36 2.34
C LYS A 195 -20.48 -12.15 1.58
N LYS A 196 -21.22 -11.27 2.25
CA LYS A 196 -21.67 -10.01 1.67
C LYS A 196 -20.47 -9.17 1.22
N SER A 197 -20.46 -8.77 -0.05
CA SER A 197 -19.37 -7.98 -0.62
C SER A 197 -19.27 -6.59 0.04
N PRO A 198 -18.11 -6.23 0.63
CA PRO A 198 -17.84 -4.90 1.18
C PRO A 198 -17.61 -3.84 0.09
N ILE A 199 -17.41 -4.28 -1.16
CA ILE A 199 -17.24 -3.42 -2.35
C ILE A 199 -18.53 -3.34 -3.18
N GLY A 200 -19.62 -3.96 -2.71
CA GLY A 200 -20.86 -4.12 -3.48
C GLY A 200 -20.70 -5.11 -4.63
N TYR A 201 -21.77 -5.25 -5.44
CA TYR A 201 -21.78 -6.15 -6.60
C TYR A 201 -21.70 -5.41 -7.93
N LEU A 202 -21.87 -4.08 -7.96
CA LEU A 202 -21.64 -3.30 -9.17
C LEU A 202 -20.18 -3.44 -9.63
N ALA A 203 -19.23 -3.48 -8.68
CA ALA A 203 -17.82 -3.74 -8.95
C ALA A 203 -17.60 -5.06 -9.70
N PHE A 204 -18.32 -6.12 -9.30
CA PHE A 204 -18.25 -7.42 -9.97
C PHE A 204 -18.75 -7.33 -11.42
N VAL A 205 -19.88 -6.65 -11.64
CA VAL A 205 -20.43 -6.41 -12.98
C VAL A 205 -19.43 -5.66 -13.86
N GLU A 206 -18.90 -4.53 -13.38
CA GLU A 206 -17.97 -3.68 -14.14
C GLU A 206 -16.68 -4.42 -14.49
N VAL A 207 -16.11 -5.18 -13.55
CA VAL A 207 -14.89 -5.97 -13.80
C VAL A 207 -15.16 -7.11 -14.78
N CYS A 208 -16.25 -7.87 -14.63
CA CYS A 208 -16.59 -8.94 -15.58
C CYS A 208 -16.80 -8.39 -17.01
N MET A 209 -17.46 -7.23 -17.14
CA MET A 209 -17.63 -6.56 -18.42
C MET A 209 -16.32 -6.08 -19.02
N LYS A 210 -15.40 -5.54 -18.20
CA LYS A 210 -14.06 -5.12 -18.64
C LYS A 210 -13.25 -6.30 -19.20
N ASN A 211 -13.45 -7.49 -18.65
CA ASN A 211 -12.82 -8.73 -19.07
C ASN A 211 -13.69 -9.51 -20.09
N ASN A 212 -14.60 -8.83 -20.79
CA ASN A 212 -15.44 -9.35 -21.87
C ASN A 212 -16.35 -10.55 -21.51
N ASN A 213 -16.59 -10.82 -20.23
CA ASN A 213 -17.51 -11.88 -19.80
C ASN A 213 -18.87 -11.32 -19.37
N ARG A 214 -19.71 -11.03 -20.36
CA ARG A 214 -21.09 -10.54 -20.16
C ARG A 214 -22.00 -11.56 -19.46
N TYR A 215 -21.77 -12.87 -19.70
CA TYR A 215 -22.58 -13.93 -19.09
C TYR A 215 -22.38 -13.95 -17.57
N GLU A 216 -21.13 -13.90 -17.13
CA GLU A 216 -20.79 -13.85 -15.72
C GLU A 216 -21.25 -12.54 -15.07
N ALA A 217 -21.08 -11.40 -15.76
CA ALA A 217 -21.55 -10.09 -15.28
C ALA A 217 -23.05 -10.09 -14.95
N LYS A 218 -23.90 -10.70 -15.79
CA LYS A 218 -25.35 -10.78 -15.59
C LYS A 218 -25.74 -11.47 -14.27
N LYS A 219 -24.96 -12.45 -13.80
CA LYS A 219 -25.22 -13.15 -12.53
C LYS A 219 -25.17 -12.23 -11.32
N TYR A 220 -24.42 -11.13 -11.40
CA TYR A 220 -24.23 -10.20 -10.29
C TYR A 220 -25.21 -9.03 -10.28
N VAL A 221 -25.86 -8.74 -11.41
CA VAL A 221 -26.81 -7.61 -11.55
C VAL A 221 -27.96 -7.72 -10.54
N CYS A 222 -28.47 -8.93 -10.30
CA CYS A 222 -29.55 -9.16 -9.33
C CYS A 222 -29.13 -8.87 -7.87
N LYS A 223 -27.83 -8.90 -7.57
CA LYS A 223 -27.26 -8.63 -6.24
C LYS A 223 -26.88 -7.15 -6.04
N VAL A 224 -26.93 -6.33 -7.10
CA VAL A 224 -26.62 -4.90 -7.01
C VAL A 224 -27.73 -4.19 -6.22
N THR A 225 -27.35 -3.21 -5.40
CA THR A 225 -28.33 -2.44 -4.63
C THR A 225 -29.27 -1.68 -5.56
N PRO A 226 -30.53 -1.42 -5.16
CA PRO A 226 -31.51 -0.76 -6.02
C PRO A 226 -30.99 0.53 -6.64
N GLU A 227 -30.24 1.33 -5.87
CA GLU A 227 -29.65 2.63 -6.24
C GLU A 227 -28.71 2.54 -7.44
N GLN A 228 -28.02 1.41 -7.59
CA GLN A 228 -27.00 1.18 -8.60
C GLN A 228 -27.47 0.21 -9.69
N LYS A 229 -28.69 -0.34 -9.56
CA LYS A 229 -29.16 -1.46 -10.38
C LYS A 229 -29.40 -1.07 -11.83
N VAL A 230 -29.92 0.14 -12.10
CA VAL A 230 -30.05 0.67 -13.47
C VAL A 230 -28.68 0.75 -14.14
N LYS A 231 -27.66 1.28 -13.45
CA LYS A 231 -26.28 1.35 -13.96
C LYS A 231 -25.73 -0.04 -14.27
N ALA A 232 -26.02 -1.04 -13.44
CA ALA A 232 -25.60 -2.42 -13.67
C ALA A 232 -26.27 -3.06 -14.90
N HIS A 233 -27.59 -2.91 -15.07
CA HIS A 233 -28.31 -3.39 -16.26
C HIS A 233 -27.78 -2.73 -17.54
N LEU A 234 -27.57 -1.41 -17.51
CA LEU A 234 -26.98 -0.68 -18.62
C LEU A 234 -25.55 -1.16 -18.94
N ALA A 235 -24.74 -1.45 -17.92
CA ALA A 235 -23.38 -1.96 -18.11
C ALA A 235 -23.37 -3.32 -18.83
N VAL A 236 -24.31 -4.20 -18.51
CA VAL A 236 -24.46 -5.49 -19.21
C VAL A 236 -25.33 -5.39 -20.47
N GLY A 237 -25.66 -4.19 -20.95
CA GLY A 237 -26.48 -3.96 -22.15
C GLY A 237 -27.90 -4.55 -22.09
N ASP A 238 -28.46 -4.70 -20.89
CA ASP A 238 -29.83 -5.14 -20.66
C ASP A 238 -30.76 -3.92 -20.54
N LEU A 239 -31.24 -3.43 -21.68
CA LEU A 239 -32.05 -2.22 -21.74
C LEU A 239 -33.46 -2.42 -21.16
N GLU A 240 -34.04 -3.61 -21.31
CA GLU A 240 -35.37 -3.91 -20.76
C GLU A 240 -35.34 -3.93 -19.24
N GLY A 241 -34.39 -4.67 -18.64
CA GLY A 241 -34.23 -4.70 -17.19
C GLY A 241 -33.86 -3.33 -16.60
N ALA A 242 -33.06 -2.53 -17.33
CA ALA A 242 -32.75 -1.16 -16.94
C ALA A 242 -34.00 -0.28 -16.93
N ALA A 243 -34.83 -0.37 -17.97
CA ALA A 243 -36.06 0.40 -18.09
C ALA A 243 -37.07 0.03 -17.00
N ASP A 244 -37.29 -1.26 -16.77
CA ASP A 244 -38.21 -1.73 -15.72
C ASP A 244 -37.78 -1.25 -14.34
N THR A 245 -36.49 -1.38 -14.02
CA THR A 245 -35.93 -0.91 -12.75
C THR A 245 -36.07 0.62 -12.60
N ALA A 246 -35.83 1.39 -13.66
CA ALA A 246 -35.95 2.85 -13.63
C ALA A 246 -37.41 3.31 -13.46
N ILE A 247 -38.36 2.61 -14.08
CA ILE A 247 -39.80 2.87 -13.95
C ILE A 247 -40.29 2.56 -12.53
N GLU A 248 -39.90 1.39 -11.99
CA GLU A 248 -40.24 1.00 -10.62
C GLU A 248 -39.74 2.01 -9.59
N ARG A 249 -38.51 2.51 -9.77
CA ARG A 249 -37.90 3.49 -8.87
C ARG A 249 -38.36 4.92 -9.10
N ARG A 250 -39.08 5.19 -10.19
CA ARG A 250 -39.59 6.52 -10.57
C ARG A 250 -38.53 7.63 -10.54
N ASN A 251 -37.29 7.27 -10.89
CA ASN A 251 -36.17 8.22 -10.89
C ASN A 251 -36.00 8.80 -12.30
N GLU A 252 -36.31 10.09 -12.48
CA GLU A 252 -36.21 10.74 -13.79
C GLU A 252 -34.80 10.75 -14.37
N SER A 253 -33.77 10.86 -13.52
CA SER A 253 -32.37 10.82 -13.97
C SER A 253 -32.02 9.44 -14.55
N GLU A 254 -32.55 8.37 -13.95
CA GLU A 254 -32.31 7.00 -14.41
C GLU A 254 -33.12 6.70 -15.68
N LEU A 255 -34.36 7.15 -15.75
CA LEU A 255 -35.18 7.07 -16.98
C LEU A 255 -34.48 7.79 -18.14
N GLY A 256 -33.95 9.00 -17.91
CA GLY A 256 -33.16 9.74 -18.90
C GLY A 256 -31.88 9.02 -19.32
N ALA A 257 -31.17 8.40 -18.37
CA ALA A 257 -29.98 7.63 -18.67
C ALA A 257 -30.28 6.42 -19.57
N VAL A 258 -31.38 5.69 -19.32
CA VAL A 258 -31.82 4.57 -20.17
C VAL A 258 -32.20 5.06 -21.57
N LEU A 259 -33.00 6.13 -21.65
CA LEU A 259 -33.39 6.73 -22.94
C LEU A 259 -32.18 7.14 -23.80
N SER A 260 -31.13 7.68 -23.19
CA SER A 260 -29.90 8.07 -23.91
C SER A 260 -29.15 6.89 -24.53
N ARG A 261 -29.42 5.66 -24.08
CA ARG A 261 -28.81 4.42 -24.56
C ARG A 261 -29.72 3.63 -25.50
N CYS A 262 -30.98 4.04 -25.65
CA CYS A 262 -31.90 3.46 -26.63
C CYS A 262 -31.52 3.87 -28.06
N SER A 263 -31.67 2.94 -28.98
CA SER A 263 -31.46 3.15 -30.42
C SER A 263 -32.80 3.36 -31.14
N ALA A 264 -32.75 3.70 -32.44
CA ALA A 264 -33.97 3.92 -33.24
C ALA A 264 -34.87 2.66 -33.33
N SER A 265 -34.33 1.47 -33.11
CA SER A 265 -35.11 0.22 -33.08
C SER A 265 -35.91 0.03 -31.78
N ASP A 266 -35.56 0.72 -30.69
CA ASP A 266 -36.15 0.51 -29.35
C ASP A 266 -37.41 1.35 -29.11
N HIS A 267 -38.14 1.70 -30.18
CA HIS A 267 -39.30 2.60 -30.15
C HIS A 267 -40.35 2.25 -29.08
N LEU A 268 -40.68 0.96 -28.90
CA LEU A 268 -41.62 0.51 -27.86
C LEU A 268 -41.11 0.76 -26.43
N LEU A 269 -39.79 0.60 -26.22
CA LEU A 269 -39.14 0.82 -24.94
C LEU A 269 -39.12 2.32 -24.61
N VAL A 270 -38.80 3.15 -25.61
CA VAL A 270 -38.80 4.61 -25.53
C VAL A 270 -40.20 5.14 -25.18
N ASP A 271 -41.24 4.63 -25.83
CA ASP A 271 -42.62 5.02 -25.54
C ASP A 271 -43.03 4.66 -24.10
N ARG A 272 -42.64 3.47 -23.63
CA ARG A 272 -42.90 3.02 -22.25
C ARG A 272 -42.22 3.92 -21.23
N LEU A 273 -40.95 4.28 -21.45
CA LEU A 273 -40.17 5.17 -20.59
C LEU A 273 -40.74 6.59 -20.56
N ASN A 274 -41.14 7.12 -21.72
CA ASN A 274 -41.75 8.44 -21.82
C ASN A 274 -43.10 8.52 -21.07
N ARG A 275 -43.93 7.48 -21.16
CA ARG A 275 -45.19 7.40 -20.39
C ARG A 275 -44.93 7.40 -18.88
N ALA A 276 -43.93 6.64 -18.42
CA ALA A 276 -43.55 6.58 -17.02
C ALA A 276 -42.96 7.90 -16.49
N ARG A 277 -42.26 8.66 -17.34
CA ARG A 277 -41.75 9.99 -16.99
C ARG A 277 -42.89 10.99 -16.79
N VAL A 278 -43.85 11.02 -17.71
CA VAL A 278 -45.02 11.91 -17.62
C VAL A 278 -45.89 11.61 -16.39
N SER A 279 -46.01 10.33 -15.98
CA SER A 279 -46.77 9.97 -14.79
C SER A 279 -46.04 10.31 -13.47
N SER A 280 -44.71 10.39 -13.50
CA SER A 280 -43.88 10.76 -12.35
C SER A 280 -43.86 12.27 -12.09
N SER A 281 -43.99 13.09 -13.15
CA SER A 281 -44.03 14.57 -13.06
C SER A 281 -45.40 15.16 -12.67
N LYS A 282 -46.49 14.36 -12.66
CA LYS A 282 -47.86 14.82 -12.35
C LYS A 282 -48.25 14.73 -10.86
N LYS A 283 -47.29 14.49 -9.96
CA LYS A 283 -47.46 14.46 -8.51
C LYS A 283 -46.35 15.27 -7.85
#